data_AF-A0A127SVB1-F1
#
_entry.id   AF-A0A127SVB1-F1
#
_cell.length_a   1.000
_cell.length_b   1.000
_cell.length_c   1.000
_cell.angle_alpha   90.00
_cell.angle_beta   90.00
_cell.angle_gamma   90.00
#
_symmetry.space_group_name_H-M   'P 1'
#
loop_
_entity.id
_entity.type
_entity.pdbx_description
1 polymer ?
#
loop_
_entity_poly.entity_id
_entity_poly.type
_entity_poly.pdbx_seq_one_letter_code
_entity_poly.pdbx_strand_id
1 'polypeptide(L)'
;MRKKAWEEEKKSLSLTDIQSQLPAMKKDAATSWLKEVDAKALIFSLRCMDTAYQNFFKHQSGFPRFKAKYDRNQSYQTYQDV
;
A
#
# COMPACT_ATOMS: atom_id res chain seq x y z
N MET A 1 6.55 -4.70 -5.50
CA MET A 1 7.69 -4.37 -4.62
C MET A 1 7.62 -5.11 -3.29
N ARG A 2 6.70 -4.83 -2.34
CA ARG A 2 6.69 -5.55 -1.05
C ARG A 2 6.46 -7.06 -1.13
N LYS A 3 5.54 -7.52 -1.97
CA LYS A 3 5.32 -8.96 -2.18
C LYS A 3 6.59 -9.64 -2.72
N LYS A 4 7.24 -9.05 -3.74
CA LYS A 4 8.53 -9.52 -4.27
C LYS A 4 9.65 -9.48 -3.23
N ALA A 5 9.83 -8.35 -2.52
CA ALA A 5 10.82 -8.20 -1.47
C ALA A 5 10.63 -9.18 -0.30
N TRP A 6 9.37 -9.55 -0.02
CA TRP A 6 9.05 -10.61 0.93
C TRP A 6 9.37 -12.01 0.37
N GLU A 7 8.96 -12.28 -0.86
CA GLU A 7 9.21 -13.56 -1.54
C GLU A 7 10.71 -13.84 -1.75
N GLU A 8 11.51 -12.80 -2.01
CA GLU A 8 12.94 -12.89 -2.29
C GLU A 8 13.80 -12.77 -1.03
N GLU A 9 13.54 -11.79 -0.16
CA GLU A 9 14.44 -11.44 0.94
C GLU A 9 13.81 -11.56 2.33
N LYS A 10 12.51 -11.88 2.42
CA LYS A 10 11.72 -11.82 3.67
C LYS A 10 11.82 -10.47 4.39
N LYS A 11 12.08 -9.38 3.67
CA LYS A 11 12.21 -8.03 4.25
C LYS A 11 10.89 -7.27 4.21
N SER A 12 10.60 -6.56 5.30
CA SER A 12 9.54 -5.56 5.35
C SER A 12 10.14 -4.19 5.02
N LEU A 13 9.82 -3.64 3.86
CA LEU A 13 10.01 -2.21 3.60
C LEU A 13 9.18 -1.41 4.60
N SER A 14 9.57 -0.20 5.00
CA SER A 14 8.74 0.70 5.81
C SER A 14 7.83 1.57 4.94
N LEU A 15 6.80 2.20 5.52
CA LEU A 15 5.93 3.15 4.80
C LEU A 15 6.73 4.29 4.18
N THR A 16 7.69 4.84 4.93
CA THR A 16 8.61 5.91 4.51
C THR A 16 9.43 5.50 3.30
N ASP A 17 9.90 4.26 3.23
CA ASP A 17 10.68 3.76 2.09
C ASP A 17 9.85 3.67 0.82
N ILE A 18 8.55 3.41 0.93
CA ILE A 18 7.65 3.32 -0.23
C ILE A 18 7.19 4.72 -0.65
N GLN A 19 6.94 5.60 0.32
CA GLN A 19 6.61 6.99 0.03
C GLN A 19 7.74 7.72 -0.71
N SER A 20 9.00 7.48 -0.34
CA SER A 20 10.15 8.08 -1.01
C SER A 20 10.31 7.60 -2.47
N GLN A 21 9.78 6.42 -2.81
CA GLN A 21 9.80 5.88 -4.18
C GLN A 21 8.65 6.43 -5.04
N LEU A 22 7.57 6.92 -4.44
CA LEU A 22 6.39 7.42 -5.15
C LEU A 22 6.70 8.53 -6.18
N PRO A 23 7.56 9.52 -5.91
CA PRO A 23 7.94 10.54 -6.89
C PRO A 23 8.65 9.96 -8.12
N ALA A 24 9.49 8.93 -7.94
CA ALA A 24 10.15 8.26 -9.04
C ALA A 24 9.14 7.47 -9.89
N MET A 25 8.21 6.76 -9.24
CA MET A 25 7.13 6.04 -9.94
C MET A 25 6.24 6.97 -10.75
N LYS A 26 5.87 8.14 -10.22
CA LYS A 26 5.08 9.13 -10.96
C LYS A 26 5.79 9.65 -12.22
N LYS A 27 7.13 9.55 -12.31
CA LYS A 27 7.92 9.98 -13.47
C LYS A 27 8.10 8.88 -14.51
N ASP A 28 7.97 7.61 -14.12
CA ASP A 28 8.07 6.47 -15.02
C ASP A 28 6.88 6.46 -16.01
N ALA A 29 7.16 6.22 -17.30
CA ALA A 29 6.14 6.17 -18.35
C ALA A 29 5.08 5.09 -18.07
N ALA A 30 5.49 3.93 -17.54
CA ALA A 30 4.59 2.81 -17.25
C ALA A 30 3.60 3.11 -16.09
N THR A 31 3.96 4.02 -15.19
CA THR A 31 3.15 4.38 -14.01
C THR A 31 2.82 5.86 -13.94
N SER A 32 2.88 6.55 -15.09
CA SER A 32 2.58 7.97 -15.23
C SER A 32 1.15 8.33 -14.81
N TRP A 33 0.20 7.42 -15.01
CA TRP A 33 -1.20 7.51 -14.57
C TRP A 33 -1.36 7.71 -13.06
N LEU A 34 -0.34 7.40 -12.23
CA LEU A 34 -0.35 7.70 -10.79
C LEU A 34 -0.37 9.21 -10.48
N LYS A 35 -0.09 10.06 -11.48
CA LYS A 35 -0.24 11.52 -11.36
C LYS A 35 -1.70 11.97 -11.41
N GLU A 36 -2.57 11.19 -12.05
CA GLU A 36 -4.00 11.50 -12.22
C GLU A 36 -4.80 11.14 -10.96
N VAL A 37 -4.30 10.20 -10.16
CA VAL A 37 -4.94 9.72 -8.93
C VAL A 37 -4.68 10.69 -7.77
N ASP A 38 -5.69 10.87 -6.92
CA ASP A 38 -5.58 11.63 -5.68
C ASP A 38 -4.40 11.14 -4.81
N ALA A 39 -3.56 12.10 -4.40
CA ALA A 39 -2.38 11.82 -3.59
C ALA A 39 -2.74 11.25 -2.22
N LYS A 40 -3.86 11.69 -1.62
CA LYS A 40 -4.30 11.19 -0.30
C LYS A 40 -4.73 9.72 -0.41
N ALA A 41 -5.47 9.35 -1.45
CA ALA A 41 -5.85 7.98 -1.73
C ALA A 41 -4.64 7.04 -1.92
N LEU A 42 -3.61 7.50 -2.64
CA LEU A 42 -2.36 6.75 -2.80
C LEU A 42 -1.66 6.51 -1.46
N ILE A 43 -1.48 7.55 -0.66
CA ILE A 43 -0.84 7.44 0.66
C ILE A 43 -1.64 6.53 1.61
N PHE A 44 -2.96 6.66 1.63
CA PHE A 44 -3.82 5.83 2.47
C PHE A 44 -3.72 4.35 2.08
N SER A 45 -3.73 4.05 0.77
CA SER A 45 -3.53 2.69 0.26
C SER A 45 -2.19 2.10 0.71
N LEU A 46 -1.12 2.90 0.70
CA LEU A 46 0.19 2.49 1.22
C LEU A 46 0.17 2.19 2.72
N ARG A 47 -0.57 2.98 3.51
CA ARG A 47 -0.74 2.76 4.96
C ARG A 47 -1.51 1.48 5.25
N CYS A 48 -2.63 1.25 4.56
CA CYS A 48 -3.39 -0.01 4.71
C CYS A 48 -2.52 -1.23 4.40
N MET A 49 -1.69 -1.15 3.35
CA MET A 49 -0.73 -2.20 3.02
C MET A 49 0.30 -2.38 4.15
N ASP A 50 0.87 -1.28 4.66
CA ASP A 50 1.85 -1.32 5.76
C ASP A 50 1.28 -1.98 7.02
N THR A 51 0.11 -1.55 7.47
CA THR A 51 -0.58 -2.14 8.62
C THR A 51 -0.87 -3.63 8.43
N ALA A 52 -1.33 -4.04 7.25
CA ALA A 52 -1.62 -5.46 6.98
C ALA A 52 -0.36 -6.33 7.09
N TYR A 53 0.76 -5.88 6.54
CA TYR A 53 2.04 -6.60 6.65
C TYR A 53 2.57 -6.59 8.10
N GLN A 54 2.47 -5.47 8.82
CA GLN A 54 2.85 -5.42 10.24
C GLN A 54 2.03 -6.40 11.09
N ASN A 55 0.71 -6.47 10.89
CA ASN A 55 -0.15 -7.41 11.63
C ASN A 55 0.18 -8.87 11.29
N PHE A 56 0.51 -9.15 10.03
CA PHE A 56 1.00 -10.46 9.60
C PHE A 56 2.30 -10.84 10.33
N PHE A 57 3.29 -9.93 10.40
CA PHE A 57 4.55 -10.20 11.10
C PHE A 57 4.39 -10.30 12.62
N LYS A 58 3.40 -9.62 13.20
CA LYS A 58 3.03 -9.76 14.61
C LYS A 58 2.22 -11.03 14.91
N HIS A 59 2.00 -11.90 13.91
CA HIS A 59 1.16 -13.10 13.99
C HIS A 59 -0.29 -12.82 14.45
N GLN A 60 -0.78 -11.60 14.25
CA GLN A 60 -2.15 -11.20 14.60
C GLN A 60 -3.15 -11.47 13.47
N SER A 61 -2.66 -11.63 12.24
CA SER A 61 -3.48 -11.92 11.07
C SER A 61 -2.75 -12.84 10.10
N GLY A 62 -3.49 -13.50 9.20
CA GLY A 62 -2.92 -14.24 8.09
C GLY A 62 -2.21 -13.34 7.05
N PHE A 63 -1.70 -13.95 5.98
CA PHE A 63 -1.00 -13.25 4.91
C PHE A 63 -1.87 -12.12 4.31
N PRO A 64 -1.31 -10.91 4.09
CA PRO A 64 -2.05 -9.79 3.53
C PRO A 64 -2.71 -10.15 2.20
N ARG A 65 -3.98 -9.77 2.05
CA ARG A 65 -4.79 -10.01 0.85
C ARG A 65 -5.48 -8.73 0.40
N PHE A 66 -5.74 -8.63 -0.90
CA PHE A 66 -6.54 -7.54 -1.43
C PHE A 66 -7.98 -7.62 -0.91
N LYS A 67 -8.63 -6.47 -0.78
CA LYS A 67 -10.03 -6.37 -0.39
C LYS A 67 -10.91 -6.96 -1.48
N ALA A 68 -11.98 -7.65 -1.09
CA ALA A 68 -12.98 -8.13 -2.04
C ALA A 68 -13.89 -6.96 -2.46
N LYS A 69 -14.29 -6.94 -3.73
CA LYS A 69 -15.13 -5.87 -4.29
C LYS A 69 -16.47 -5.67 -3.56
N TYR A 70 -17.03 -6.75 -3.02
CA TYR A 70 -18.37 -6.77 -2.41
C TYR A 70 -18.34 -6.91 -0.88
N ASP A 71 -17.19 -6.67 -0.25
CA ASP A 71 -17.09 -6.70 1.20
C ASP A 71 -17.70 -5.43 1.82
N ARG A 72 -18.82 -5.60 2.52
CA ARG A 72 -19.57 -4.50 3.15
C ARG A 72 -18.77 -3.77 4.22
N ASN A 73 -17.74 -4.40 4.78
CA ASN A 73 -16.92 -3.84 5.85
C ASN A 73 -15.64 -3.17 5.33
N GLN A 74 -15.38 -3.21 4.01
CA GLN A 74 -14.12 -2.77 3.42
C GLN A 74 -14.39 -1.91 2.18
N SER A 75 -14.66 -0.63 2.42
CA SER A 75 -14.89 0.38 1.39
C SER A 75 -13.63 1.19 1.06
N TYR A 76 -13.66 1.90 -0.06
CA TYR A 76 -12.67 2.92 -0.38
C TYR A 76 -12.66 3.99 0.71
N GLN A 77 -11.47 4.28 1.24
CA GLN A 77 -11.26 5.28 2.27
C GLN A 77 -10.14 6.20 1.82
N THR A 78 -10.35 7.50 2.00
CA THR A 78 -9.33 8.54 1.87
C THR A 78 -9.25 9.32 3.17
N TYR A 79 -8.15 10.02 3.38
CA TYR A 79 -8.09 11.01 4.45
C TYR A 79 -9.17 12.06 4.21
N GLN A 80 -10.24 11.99 5.01
CA GLN A 80 -11.14 13.11 5.21
C GLN A 80 -10.44 14.04 6.19
N ASP A 81 -10.16 15.26 5.75
CA ASP A 81 -9.69 16.30 6.66
C ASP A 81 -10.82 16.51 7.69
N VAL A 82 -10.53 16.25 8.97
CA VAL A 82 -11.38 16.67 10.11
C VAL A 82 -10.87 18.02 10.57
#